data_AF-A0A9E6CHM0-F1
#
_entry.id   AF-A0A9E6CHM0-F1
#
_cell.length_a   1.000
_cell.length_b   1.000
_cell.length_c   1.000
_cell.angle_alpha   90.00
_cell.angle_beta   90.00
_cell.angle_gamma   90.00
#
_symmetry.space_group_name_H-M   'P 1'
#
loop_
_entity.id
_entity.type
_entity.pdbx_description
1 polymer ?
#
loop_
_entity_poly.entity_id
_entity_poly.type
_entity_poly.pdbx_seq_one_letter_code
_entity_poly.pdbx_strand_id
1 'polypeptide(L)'
;MEEKQKAVDKASQELLKKAKVDGVETAWERLERQIPQCGFGKMGICCRICSMGPCRITKKAEFGVCGATVDTIVARNFIRMIAGGAAAHSDHGRAAAEVFMATAEGKAPGYRIKDEKKLLQVAMDFGVEIGPRSIEEIAKDVGRIALAQFGNQKGELLFIKRAPLKRQEIWRKLGVVPRAIDREIVEIMHRTHMGVDMDYENLLLQGSRCALADGWGGSMIATELQDIMFGTPVPTLGKANLGVLKEDEVNIIVHGHEPLLSEMIVIAVSDKGLLKLAEEKGAKGINIAGICCTANELLMRHGIPIAGNMLQQELAILTGAVEAMVVDVQCIMQSLPVIAQCFHTEIITTSSRAKIPGATHIQFDEHNALASAKEIVRKGIEKFPKRQKEKVRIPKE
;
A
#
# COMPACT_ATOMS: atom_id res chain seq x y z
N MET A 1 -21.75 -27.59 -17.97
CA MET A 1 -20.61 -27.30 -17.08
C MET A 1 -21.06 -26.24 -16.11
N GLU A 2 -21.16 -26.56 -14.82
CA GLU A 2 -21.47 -25.55 -13.79
C GLU A 2 -20.40 -24.44 -13.85
N GLU A 3 -20.83 -23.18 -13.96
CA GLU A 3 -19.92 -22.04 -13.94
C GLU A 3 -19.31 -21.98 -12.54
N LYS A 4 -18.01 -22.28 -12.43
CA LYS A 4 -17.33 -22.34 -11.14
C LYS A 4 -17.42 -20.97 -10.47
N GLN A 5 -17.95 -20.93 -9.26
CA GLN A 5 -18.13 -19.70 -8.51
C GLN A 5 -16.76 -19.01 -8.26
N LYS A 6 -16.57 -17.83 -8.87
CA LYS A 6 -15.31 -17.06 -8.85
C LYS A 6 -15.12 -16.22 -7.58
N ALA A 7 -16.20 -15.87 -6.89
CA ALA A 7 -16.21 -15.06 -5.67
C ALA A 7 -17.36 -15.48 -4.74
N VAL A 8 -17.16 -15.39 -3.42
CA VAL A 8 -18.20 -15.68 -2.41
C VAL A 8 -19.16 -14.50 -2.20
N ASP A 9 -18.65 -13.28 -2.33
CA ASP A 9 -19.42 -12.05 -2.21
C ASP A 9 -20.40 -11.89 -3.38
N LYS A 10 -21.67 -11.57 -3.07
CA LYS A 10 -22.74 -11.45 -4.06
C LYS A 10 -22.54 -10.24 -4.98
N ALA A 11 -22.07 -9.12 -4.45
CA ALA A 11 -21.80 -7.92 -5.23
C ALA A 11 -20.72 -8.20 -6.30
N SER A 12 -19.66 -8.91 -5.91
CA SER A 12 -18.61 -9.35 -6.82
C SER A 12 -19.14 -10.33 -7.89
N GLN A 13 -19.99 -11.29 -7.51
CA GLN A 13 -20.61 -12.21 -8.48
C GLN A 13 -21.48 -11.47 -9.51
N GLU A 14 -22.25 -10.49 -9.07
CA GLU A 14 -23.08 -9.68 -9.96
C GLU A 14 -22.24 -8.90 -10.98
N LEU A 15 -21.16 -8.27 -10.52
CA LEU A 15 -20.30 -7.47 -11.39
C LEU A 15 -19.42 -8.33 -12.30
N LEU A 16 -19.04 -9.54 -11.90
CA LEU A 16 -18.39 -10.50 -12.80
C LEU A 16 -19.33 -10.94 -13.93
N LYS A 17 -20.63 -11.12 -13.65
CA LYS A 17 -21.63 -11.37 -14.69
C LYS A 17 -21.76 -10.17 -15.63
N LYS A 18 -21.78 -8.94 -15.07
CA LYS A 18 -21.80 -7.70 -15.85
C LYS A 18 -20.57 -7.59 -16.76
N ALA A 19 -19.37 -7.85 -16.24
CA ALA A 19 -18.12 -7.81 -17.00
C ALA A 19 -18.18 -8.73 -18.23
N LYS A 20 -18.73 -9.94 -18.08
CA LYS A 20 -18.94 -10.88 -19.19
C LYS A 20 -19.90 -10.34 -20.26
N VAL A 21 -20.99 -9.68 -19.85
CA VAL A 21 -21.95 -9.05 -20.78
C VAL A 21 -21.32 -7.87 -21.51
N ASP A 22 -20.54 -7.06 -20.79
CA ASP A 22 -19.87 -5.88 -21.35
C ASP A 22 -18.62 -6.24 -22.18
N GLY A 23 -18.18 -7.50 -22.18
CA GLY A 23 -16.94 -7.93 -22.83
C GLY A 23 -15.67 -7.40 -22.15
N VAL A 24 -15.75 -7.04 -20.86
CA VAL A 24 -14.62 -6.52 -20.08
C VAL A 24 -13.90 -7.66 -19.38
N GLU A 25 -12.60 -7.74 -19.60
CA GLU A 25 -11.75 -8.76 -19.02
C GLU A 25 -11.26 -8.37 -17.62
N THR A 26 -11.48 -9.24 -16.63
CA THR A 26 -11.04 -9.04 -15.25
C THR A 26 -9.85 -9.93 -14.88
N ALA A 27 -9.34 -9.78 -13.65
CA ALA A 27 -8.26 -10.59 -13.11
C ALA A 27 -8.54 -12.10 -13.17
N TRP A 28 -9.81 -12.51 -13.07
CA TRP A 28 -10.18 -13.93 -13.13
C TRP A 28 -10.00 -14.49 -14.55
N GLU A 29 -10.45 -13.79 -15.59
CA GLU A 29 -10.25 -14.23 -16.98
C GLU A 29 -8.76 -14.21 -17.34
N ARG A 30 -8.00 -13.23 -16.86
CA ARG A 30 -6.53 -13.20 -17.03
C ARG A 30 -5.86 -14.39 -16.36
N LEU A 31 -6.31 -14.79 -15.18
CA LEU A 31 -5.80 -15.98 -14.49
C LEU A 31 -6.12 -17.26 -15.27
N GLU A 32 -7.35 -17.41 -15.77
CA GLU A 32 -7.76 -18.57 -16.57
C GLU A 32 -6.85 -18.77 -17.79
N ARG A 33 -6.46 -17.67 -18.47
CA ARG A 33 -5.52 -17.73 -19.61
C ARG A 33 -4.08 -18.07 -19.21
N GLN A 34 -3.71 -17.82 -17.96
CA GLN A 34 -2.40 -18.19 -17.41
C GLN A 34 -2.35 -19.64 -16.95
N ILE A 35 -3.47 -20.38 -16.96
CA ILE A 35 -3.53 -21.78 -16.54
C ILE A 35 -3.33 -22.72 -17.75
N PRO A 36 -2.43 -23.74 -17.66
CA PRO A 36 -1.57 -24.04 -16.51
C PRO A 36 -0.37 -23.08 -16.41
N GLN A 37 -0.14 -22.56 -15.22
CA GLN A 37 1.03 -21.73 -14.93
C GLN A 37 2.33 -22.57 -14.97
N CYS A 38 3.47 -21.91 -15.19
CA CYS A 38 4.77 -22.59 -15.26
C CYS A 38 5.08 -23.36 -13.96
N GLY A 39 5.22 -24.69 -14.05
CA GLY A 39 5.51 -25.56 -12.91
C GLY A 39 6.83 -25.23 -12.19
N PHE A 40 7.88 -24.88 -12.94
CA PHE A 40 9.18 -24.48 -12.36
C PHE A 40 9.07 -23.21 -11.52
N GLY A 41 8.31 -22.23 -12.00
CA GLY A 41 8.06 -20.99 -11.27
C GLY A 41 7.24 -21.23 -10.00
N LYS A 42 6.18 -22.04 -10.10
CA LYS A 42 5.32 -22.40 -8.98
C LYS A 42 6.07 -23.14 -7.86
N MET A 43 7.02 -24.01 -8.21
CA MET A 43 7.87 -24.72 -7.25
C MET A 43 9.08 -23.89 -6.79
N GLY A 44 9.33 -22.72 -7.37
CA GLY A 44 10.48 -21.87 -7.03
C GLY A 44 11.84 -22.37 -7.55
N ILE A 45 11.88 -23.38 -8.42
CA ILE A 45 13.08 -24.09 -8.87
C ILE A 45 13.68 -23.54 -10.19
N CYS A 46 13.35 -22.29 -10.51
CA CYS A 46 13.84 -21.55 -11.68
C CYS A 46 14.66 -20.32 -11.20
N CYS A 47 15.91 -20.21 -11.63
CA CYS A 47 16.81 -19.11 -11.27
C CYS A 47 17.08 -18.19 -12.47
N ARG A 48 16.98 -16.88 -12.25
CA ARG A 48 17.24 -15.82 -13.26
C ARG A 48 18.17 -14.71 -12.74
N ILE A 49 19.04 -15.02 -11.80
CA ILE A 49 19.86 -14.03 -11.09
C ILE A 49 21.02 -13.49 -11.96
N CYS A 50 21.51 -14.26 -12.94
CA CYS A 50 22.63 -13.87 -13.81
C CYS A 50 22.43 -14.33 -15.25
N SER A 51 23.25 -13.80 -16.17
CA SER A 51 23.15 -14.03 -17.61
C SER A 51 23.59 -15.42 -18.09
N MET A 52 24.17 -16.26 -17.22
CA MET A 52 24.42 -17.67 -17.54
C MET A 52 23.12 -18.51 -17.55
N GLY A 53 22.07 -18.02 -16.87
CA GLY A 53 20.75 -18.64 -16.87
C GLY A 53 19.89 -18.23 -18.07
N PRO A 54 18.57 -18.50 -18.03
CA PRO A 54 17.80 -19.07 -16.90
C PRO A 54 18.18 -20.52 -16.60
N CYS A 55 18.35 -20.86 -15.32
CA CYS A 55 18.55 -22.25 -14.90
C CYS A 55 17.25 -22.85 -14.36
N ARG A 56 16.91 -24.08 -14.77
CA ARG A 56 15.77 -24.85 -14.25
C ARG A 56 16.27 -26.16 -13.68
N ILE A 57 15.93 -26.45 -12.42
CA ILE A 57 16.36 -27.70 -11.80
C ILE A 57 15.44 -28.84 -12.23
N THR A 58 16.03 -29.94 -12.69
CA THR A 58 15.35 -31.18 -13.09
C THR A 58 16.19 -32.37 -12.68
N LYS A 59 15.66 -33.59 -12.80
CA LYS A 59 16.44 -34.83 -12.60
C LYS A 59 17.64 -34.97 -13.55
N LYS A 60 17.65 -34.28 -14.71
CA LYS A 60 18.76 -34.31 -15.68
C LYS A 60 19.73 -33.13 -15.51
N ALA A 61 19.32 -32.11 -14.77
CA ALA A 61 20.07 -30.88 -14.54
C ALA A 61 19.84 -30.49 -13.07
N GLU A 62 20.55 -31.17 -12.18
CA GLU A 62 20.34 -31.08 -10.73
C GLU A 62 20.89 -29.77 -10.13
N PHE A 63 21.71 -29.05 -10.89
CA PHE A 63 22.33 -27.79 -10.51
C PHE A 63 22.11 -26.71 -11.57
N GLY A 64 22.16 -25.44 -11.14
CA GLY A 64 22.36 -24.33 -12.07
C GLY A 64 23.77 -24.33 -12.66
N VAL A 65 24.03 -23.48 -13.67
CA VAL A 65 25.34 -23.37 -14.33
C VAL A 65 26.46 -23.06 -13.32
N CYS A 66 26.18 -22.26 -12.30
CA CYS A 66 27.13 -21.94 -11.24
C CYS A 66 27.22 -23.00 -10.12
N GLY A 67 26.59 -24.16 -10.28
CA GLY A 67 26.56 -25.23 -9.26
C GLY A 67 25.50 -25.05 -8.16
N ALA A 68 24.67 -24.01 -8.20
CA ALA A 68 23.64 -23.80 -7.18
C ALA A 68 22.61 -24.94 -7.16
N THR A 69 22.34 -25.47 -5.96
CA THR A 69 21.34 -26.51 -5.71
C THR A 69 19.91 -25.97 -5.77
N VAL A 70 18.93 -26.87 -5.77
CA VAL A 70 17.51 -26.51 -5.63
C VAL A 70 17.25 -25.71 -4.35
N ASP A 71 17.85 -26.09 -3.22
CA ASP A 71 17.66 -25.45 -1.92
C ASP A 71 18.15 -23.99 -1.95
N THR A 72 19.34 -23.77 -2.51
CA THR A 72 19.89 -22.43 -2.70
C THR A 72 18.98 -21.57 -3.58
N ILE A 73 18.51 -22.11 -4.70
CA ILE A 73 17.66 -21.37 -5.65
C ILE A 73 16.34 -20.99 -5.01
N VAL A 74 15.67 -21.94 -4.36
CA VAL A 74 14.39 -21.72 -3.69
C VAL A 74 14.53 -20.70 -2.56
N ALA A 75 15.55 -20.85 -1.70
CA ALA A 75 15.80 -19.90 -0.60
C ALA A 75 16.10 -18.49 -1.13
N ARG A 76 16.96 -18.34 -2.14
CA ARG A 76 17.25 -17.02 -2.75
C ARG A 76 16.02 -16.37 -3.35
N ASN A 77 15.22 -17.14 -4.10
CA ASN A 77 13.98 -16.66 -4.70
C ASN A 77 13.00 -16.19 -3.62
N PHE A 78 12.83 -17.00 -2.56
CA PHE A 78 11.92 -16.68 -1.46
C PHE A 78 12.35 -15.44 -0.69
N ILE A 79 13.62 -15.33 -0.30
CA ILE A 79 14.05 -14.15 0.48
C ILE A 79 14.08 -12.87 -0.37
N ARG A 80 14.21 -12.94 -1.70
CA ARG A 80 13.95 -11.77 -2.57
C ARG A 80 12.48 -11.33 -2.55
N MET A 81 11.53 -12.26 -2.37
CA MET A 81 10.12 -11.88 -2.14
C MET A 81 9.96 -11.16 -0.80
N ILE A 82 10.64 -11.64 0.25
CA ILE A 82 10.67 -10.96 1.55
C ILE A 82 11.24 -9.55 1.40
N ALA A 83 12.38 -9.40 0.72
CA ALA A 83 12.99 -8.09 0.48
C ALA A 83 12.07 -7.16 -0.31
N GLY A 84 11.32 -7.67 -1.30
CA GLY A 84 10.33 -6.89 -2.04
C GLY A 84 9.19 -6.36 -1.16
N GLY A 85 8.67 -7.20 -0.26
CA GLY A 85 7.65 -6.79 0.71
C GLY A 85 8.20 -5.79 1.74
N ALA A 86 9.34 -6.10 2.35
CA ALA A 86 10.00 -5.23 3.32
C ALA A 86 10.37 -3.86 2.72
N ALA A 87 10.80 -3.82 1.46
CA ALA A 87 11.09 -2.57 0.76
C ALA A 87 9.84 -1.70 0.56
N ALA A 88 8.71 -2.32 0.21
CA ALA A 88 7.44 -1.59 0.05
C ALA A 88 7.00 -0.94 1.36
N HIS A 89 7.06 -1.67 2.48
CA HIS A 89 6.71 -1.13 3.80
C HIS A 89 7.79 -0.16 4.34
N SER A 90 9.07 -0.39 4.03
CA SER A 90 10.16 0.55 4.35
C SER A 90 9.88 1.91 3.71
N ASP A 91 9.60 1.95 2.42
CA ASP A 91 9.41 3.21 1.71
C ASP A 91 8.13 3.93 2.14
N HIS A 92 7.08 3.19 2.49
CA HIS A 92 5.89 3.74 3.12
C HIS A 92 6.20 4.37 4.50
N GLY A 93 6.92 3.65 5.36
CA GLY A 93 7.34 4.16 6.67
C GLY A 93 8.27 5.37 6.57
N ARG A 94 9.13 5.42 5.54
CA ARG A 94 9.99 6.58 5.28
C ARG A 94 9.17 7.80 4.91
N ALA A 95 8.21 7.67 3.98
CA ALA A 95 7.32 8.77 3.60
C ALA A 95 6.55 9.30 4.83
N ALA A 96 6.05 8.41 5.70
CA ALA A 96 5.42 8.81 6.96
C ALA A 96 6.39 9.57 7.89
N ALA A 97 7.63 9.11 8.01
CA ALA A 97 8.65 9.78 8.82
C ALA A 97 9.09 11.14 8.26
N GLU A 98 9.18 11.29 6.95
CA GLU A 98 9.51 12.55 6.27
C GLU A 98 8.41 13.59 6.47
N VAL A 99 7.13 13.22 6.26
CA VAL A 99 6.00 14.13 6.52
C VAL A 99 5.86 14.45 8.01
N PHE A 100 6.10 13.47 8.88
CA PHE A 100 6.12 13.72 10.33
C PHE A 100 7.18 14.74 10.71
N MET A 101 8.40 14.62 10.17
CA MET A 101 9.47 15.59 10.39
C MET A 101 9.09 16.98 9.84
N ALA A 102 8.55 17.06 8.62
CA ALA A 102 8.09 18.31 8.04
C ALA A 102 6.96 18.95 8.86
N THR A 103 6.06 18.14 9.43
CA THR A 103 5.00 18.59 10.34
C THR A 103 5.59 19.16 11.63
N ALA A 104 6.55 18.47 12.24
CA ALA A 104 7.23 18.94 13.45
C ALA A 104 8.04 20.23 13.21
N GLU A 105 8.51 20.47 11.99
CA GLU A 105 9.18 21.71 11.58
C GLU A 105 8.22 22.84 11.15
N GLY A 106 6.91 22.59 11.09
CA GLY A 106 5.93 23.55 10.60
C GLY A 106 5.97 23.78 9.08
N LYS A 107 6.53 22.84 8.33
CA LYS A 107 6.74 22.90 6.86
C LYS A 107 5.76 22.01 6.05
N ALA A 108 4.77 21.41 6.71
CA ALA A 108 3.75 20.59 6.07
C ALA A 108 2.34 21.15 6.37
N PRO A 109 1.91 22.23 5.67
CA PRO A 109 0.60 22.82 5.89
C PRO A 109 -0.53 21.81 5.67
N GLY A 110 -1.46 21.73 6.62
CA GLY A 110 -2.57 20.77 6.61
C GLY A 110 -2.36 19.57 7.52
N TYR A 111 -1.11 19.30 7.92
CA TYR A 111 -0.77 18.29 8.92
C TYR A 111 -0.50 18.91 10.28
N ARG A 112 -0.76 18.14 11.34
CA ARG A 112 -0.46 18.53 12.73
C ARG A 112 -0.24 17.30 13.59
N ILE A 113 0.41 17.47 14.73
CA ILE A 113 0.43 16.46 15.78
C ILE A 113 -0.95 16.45 16.42
N LYS A 114 -1.69 15.34 16.31
CA LYS A 114 -3.02 15.18 16.90
C LYS A 114 -2.99 14.37 18.19
N ASP A 115 -2.12 13.36 18.28
CA ASP A 115 -1.99 12.53 19.47
C ASP A 115 -0.64 12.76 20.17
N GLU A 116 -0.62 13.75 21.05
CA GLU A 116 0.55 14.09 21.87
C GLU A 116 0.90 12.96 22.85
N LYS A 117 -0.09 12.23 23.37
CA LYS A 117 0.17 11.13 24.31
C LYS A 117 0.93 10.00 23.62
N LYS A 118 0.51 9.64 22.40
CA LYS A 118 1.21 8.66 21.56
C LYS A 118 2.61 9.13 21.21
N LEU A 119 2.80 10.42 20.89
CA LEU A 119 4.12 11.00 20.66
C LEU A 119 5.04 10.79 21.86
N LEU A 120 4.57 11.10 23.07
CA LEU A 120 5.35 10.92 24.29
C LEU A 120 5.69 9.45 24.56
N GLN A 121 4.81 8.51 24.22
CA GLN A 121 5.10 7.07 24.30
C GLN A 121 6.23 6.65 23.36
N VAL A 122 6.15 7.05 22.10
CA VAL A 122 7.20 6.77 21.10
C VAL A 122 8.51 7.45 21.49
N ALA A 123 8.46 8.67 22.03
CA ALA A 123 9.62 9.37 22.56
C ALA A 123 10.33 8.53 23.65
N MET A 124 9.59 7.95 24.58
CA MET A 124 10.17 7.04 25.60
C MET A 124 10.79 5.78 24.97
N ASP A 125 10.12 5.16 24.00
CA ASP A 125 10.66 3.99 23.30
C ASP A 125 11.99 4.30 22.58
N PHE A 126 12.10 5.51 22.05
CA PHE A 126 13.30 6.01 21.37
C PHE A 126 14.36 6.58 22.32
N GLY A 127 14.07 6.68 23.61
CA GLY A 127 14.97 7.26 24.61
C GLY A 127 15.13 8.77 24.48
N VAL A 128 14.13 9.47 23.95
CA VAL A 128 14.09 10.93 23.88
C VAL A 128 13.73 11.49 25.26
N GLU A 129 14.52 12.43 25.76
CA GLU A 129 14.22 13.15 26.99
C GLU A 129 12.98 14.04 26.77
N ILE A 130 11.97 13.90 27.64
CA ILE A 130 10.71 14.65 27.55
C ILE A 130 10.80 15.96 28.33
N GLY A 131 11.00 15.91 29.65
CA GLY A 131 11.26 17.10 30.49
C GLY A 131 10.28 18.28 30.28
N PRO A 132 10.72 19.53 30.49
CA PRO A 132 9.91 20.73 30.24
C PRO A 132 9.94 21.19 28.77
N ARG A 133 10.14 20.27 27.82
CA ARG A 133 10.30 20.58 26.40
C ARG A 133 8.96 20.79 25.70
N SER A 134 8.98 21.51 24.59
CA SER A 134 7.78 21.63 23.75
C SER A 134 7.48 20.34 22.98
N ILE A 135 6.22 20.14 22.60
CA ILE A 135 5.78 19.01 21.78
C ILE A 135 6.53 18.97 20.45
N GLU A 136 6.77 20.15 19.84
CA GLU A 136 7.49 20.28 18.58
C GLU A 136 8.97 19.87 18.72
N GLU A 137 9.62 20.22 19.83
CA GLU A 137 11.00 19.81 20.09
C GLU A 137 11.11 18.28 20.23
N ILE A 138 10.19 17.67 20.97
CA ILE A 138 10.12 16.22 21.13
C ILE A 138 9.83 15.54 19.79
N ALA A 139 8.89 16.07 19.01
CA ALA A 139 8.55 15.55 17.69
C ALA A 139 9.73 15.62 16.71
N LYS A 140 10.51 16.69 16.72
CA LYS A 140 11.73 16.79 15.88
C LYS A 140 12.76 15.72 16.25
N ASP A 141 12.94 15.41 17.53
CA ASP A 141 13.82 14.31 17.95
C ASP A 141 13.29 12.94 17.53
N VAL A 142 11.99 12.69 17.77
CA VAL A 142 11.34 11.44 17.36
C VAL A 142 11.46 11.24 15.84
N GLY A 143 11.20 12.29 15.05
CA GLY A 143 11.28 12.24 13.59
C GLY A 143 12.68 11.96 13.09
N ARG A 144 13.69 12.64 13.67
CA ARG A 144 15.11 12.39 13.34
C ARG A 144 15.53 10.97 13.66
N ILE A 145 15.14 10.44 14.81
CA ILE A 145 15.48 9.07 15.24
C ILE A 145 14.77 8.04 14.36
N ALA A 146 13.49 8.27 14.01
CA ALA A 146 12.73 7.43 13.09
C ALA A 146 13.42 7.35 11.72
N LEU A 147 13.78 8.50 11.13
CA LEU A 147 14.51 8.56 9.85
C LEU A 147 15.86 7.83 9.92
N ALA A 148 16.57 7.91 11.05
CA ALA A 148 17.82 7.20 11.23
C ALA A 148 17.67 5.65 11.23
N GLN A 149 16.52 5.10 11.65
CA GLN A 149 16.29 3.64 11.67
C GLN A 149 16.39 2.99 10.29
N PHE A 150 16.18 3.75 9.22
CA PHE A 150 16.27 3.25 7.86
C PHE A 150 17.72 2.95 7.42
N GLY A 151 18.69 3.71 7.93
CA GLY A 151 20.08 3.70 7.45
C GLY A 151 21.18 3.53 8.50
N ASN A 152 20.83 3.24 9.77
CA ASN A 152 21.81 3.08 10.84
C ASN A 152 22.91 2.05 10.50
N GLN A 153 24.16 2.44 10.69
CA GLN A 153 25.32 1.59 10.37
C GLN A 153 25.65 0.60 11.50
N LYS A 154 25.24 0.91 12.73
CA LYS A 154 25.53 0.13 13.95
C LYS A 154 24.28 0.07 14.82
N GLY A 155 24.26 -0.91 15.72
CA GLY A 155 23.18 -1.10 16.69
C GLY A 155 22.05 -2.01 16.19
N GLU A 156 20.98 -2.03 16.97
CA GLU A 156 19.75 -2.77 16.73
C GLU A 156 18.60 -1.77 16.49
N LEU A 157 17.57 -2.13 15.74
CA LEU A 157 16.36 -1.29 15.61
C LEU A 157 15.71 -1.07 16.97
N LEU A 158 15.26 0.16 17.25
CA LEU A 158 14.82 0.54 18.60
C LEU A 158 13.54 -0.19 19.04
N PHE A 159 12.58 -0.38 18.14
CA PHE A 159 11.28 -0.96 18.47
C PHE A 159 11.33 -2.45 18.79
N ILE A 160 12.44 -3.17 18.57
CA ILE A 160 12.57 -4.56 19.06
C ILE A 160 12.39 -4.65 20.58
N LYS A 161 12.67 -3.55 21.31
CA LYS A 161 12.55 -3.48 22.77
C LYS A 161 11.10 -3.65 23.25
N ARG A 162 10.12 -3.37 22.39
CA ARG A 162 8.70 -3.60 22.66
C ARG A 162 8.33 -5.08 22.67
N ALA A 163 9.12 -5.94 22.02
CA ALA A 163 8.88 -7.38 22.05
C ALA A 163 9.18 -7.94 23.46
N PRO A 164 8.51 -9.02 23.90
CA PRO A 164 8.82 -9.67 25.17
C PRO A 164 10.30 -10.06 25.27
N LEU A 165 10.92 -9.95 26.45
CA LEU A 165 12.36 -10.21 26.64
C LEU A 165 12.80 -11.57 26.10
N LYS A 166 12.02 -12.63 26.37
CA LYS A 166 12.26 -13.99 25.83
C LYS A 166 12.34 -14.01 24.30
N ARG A 167 11.54 -13.20 23.61
CA ARG A 167 11.55 -13.12 22.15
C ARG A 167 12.81 -12.42 21.67
N GLN A 168 13.22 -11.34 22.33
CA GLN A 168 14.47 -10.64 22.03
C GLN A 168 15.70 -11.56 22.21
N GLU A 169 15.73 -12.35 23.29
CA GLU A 169 16.80 -13.33 23.54
C GLU A 169 16.89 -14.39 22.43
N ILE A 170 15.76 -14.91 21.97
CA ILE A 170 15.71 -15.86 20.85
C ILE A 170 16.28 -15.23 19.59
N TRP A 171 15.89 -13.98 19.27
CA TRP A 171 16.42 -13.29 18.09
C TRP A 171 17.93 -13.06 18.20
N ARG A 172 18.45 -12.70 19.37
CA ARG A 172 19.89 -12.54 19.59
C ARG A 172 20.62 -13.88 19.46
N LYS A 173 20.10 -14.96 20.03
CA LYS A 173 20.67 -16.30 19.93
C LYS A 173 20.73 -16.80 18.48
N LEU A 174 19.70 -16.54 17.69
CA LEU A 174 19.65 -16.88 16.27
C LEU A 174 20.38 -15.87 15.38
N GLY A 175 20.87 -14.77 15.95
CA GLY A 175 21.51 -13.69 15.21
C GLY A 175 20.56 -12.92 14.28
N VAL A 176 19.24 -12.95 14.47
CA VAL A 176 18.26 -12.33 13.54
C VAL A 176 17.73 -10.97 14.01
N VAL A 177 18.37 -10.32 14.99
CA VAL A 177 17.98 -8.96 15.38
C VAL A 177 18.29 -7.98 14.22
N PRO A 178 17.30 -7.20 13.75
CA PRO A 178 17.49 -6.26 12.65
C PRO A 178 18.31 -5.04 13.08
N ARG A 179 19.13 -4.52 12.15
CA ARG A 179 20.09 -3.43 12.43
C ARG A 179 19.63 -2.08 11.86
N ALA A 180 19.21 -2.08 10.60
CA ALA A 180 18.62 -0.94 9.90
C ALA A 180 17.74 -1.45 8.75
N ILE A 181 16.63 -0.78 8.50
CA ILE A 181 15.56 -1.29 7.62
C ILE A 181 16.10 -1.52 6.19
N ASP A 182 16.71 -0.50 5.59
CA ASP A 182 17.21 -0.60 4.21
C ASP A 182 18.43 -1.52 4.11
N ARG A 183 19.24 -1.57 5.17
CA ARG A 183 20.40 -2.44 5.21
C ARG A 183 20.00 -3.91 5.06
N GLU A 184 18.94 -4.35 5.73
CA GLU A 184 18.53 -5.75 5.64
C GLU A 184 18.01 -6.13 4.25
N ILE A 185 17.33 -5.20 3.57
CA ILE A 185 16.88 -5.33 2.18
C ILE A 185 18.09 -5.42 1.25
N VAL A 186 19.02 -4.47 1.36
CA VAL A 186 20.25 -4.43 0.55
C VAL A 186 21.10 -5.68 0.78
N GLU A 187 21.23 -6.16 2.01
CA GLU A 187 21.99 -7.37 2.33
C GLU A 187 21.35 -8.63 1.72
N ILE A 188 20.01 -8.73 1.65
CA ILE A 188 19.36 -9.80 0.88
C ILE A 188 19.73 -9.72 -0.60
N MET A 189 19.66 -8.52 -1.20
CA MET A 189 19.99 -8.35 -2.62
C MET A 189 21.45 -8.73 -2.91
N HIS A 190 22.37 -8.44 -1.98
CA HIS A 190 23.76 -8.89 -2.03
C HIS A 190 23.89 -10.41 -1.88
N ARG A 191 23.36 -11.01 -0.81
CA ARG A 191 23.46 -12.45 -0.52
C ARG A 191 22.88 -13.33 -1.62
N THR A 192 21.82 -12.86 -2.26
CA THR A 192 21.17 -13.57 -3.35
C THR A 192 21.85 -13.39 -4.70
N HIS A 193 22.90 -12.58 -4.80
CA HIS A 193 23.72 -12.51 -6.02
C HIS A 193 24.44 -13.84 -6.27
N MET A 194 24.76 -14.12 -7.54
CA MET A 194 25.55 -15.28 -7.92
C MET A 194 26.90 -15.27 -7.18
N GLY A 195 27.29 -16.39 -6.57
CA GLY A 195 28.60 -16.51 -5.92
C GLY A 195 28.67 -16.06 -4.46
N VAL A 196 27.57 -15.60 -3.85
CA VAL A 196 27.60 -15.05 -2.48
C VAL A 196 27.14 -16.06 -1.44
N ASP A 197 25.85 -16.08 -1.06
CA ASP A 197 25.36 -16.95 -0.01
C ASP A 197 24.70 -18.19 -0.62
N MET A 198 25.30 -19.36 -0.39
CA MET A 198 24.90 -20.65 -0.97
C MET A 198 24.39 -21.63 0.10
N ASP A 199 24.22 -21.16 1.34
CA ASP A 199 23.62 -21.93 2.42
C ASP A 199 22.17 -21.49 2.62
N TYR A 200 21.24 -22.41 2.40
CA TYR A 200 19.80 -22.11 2.48
C TYR A 200 19.38 -21.72 3.91
N GLU A 201 20.00 -22.27 4.94
CA GLU A 201 19.68 -21.94 6.34
C GLU A 201 20.10 -20.50 6.66
N ASN A 202 21.33 -20.13 6.29
CA ASN A 202 21.86 -18.78 6.44
C ASN A 202 21.02 -17.74 5.66
N LEU A 203 20.60 -18.09 4.44
CA LEU A 203 19.68 -17.27 3.63
C LEU A 203 18.35 -17.05 4.35
N LEU A 204 17.72 -18.11 4.89
CA LEU A 204 16.44 -18.01 5.60
C LEU A 204 16.54 -17.25 6.94
N LEU A 205 17.68 -17.34 7.63
CA LEU A 205 17.95 -16.50 8.80
C LEU A 205 18.04 -15.02 8.43
N GLN A 206 18.72 -14.66 7.33
CA GLN A 206 18.71 -13.28 6.84
C GLN A 206 17.31 -12.85 6.38
N GLY A 207 16.56 -13.74 5.72
CA GLY A 207 15.15 -13.50 5.38
C GLY A 207 14.32 -13.14 6.60
N SER A 208 14.49 -13.90 7.69
CA SER A 208 13.85 -13.65 8.98
C SER A 208 14.26 -12.31 9.58
N ARG A 209 15.56 -11.96 9.56
CA ARG A 209 16.07 -10.66 10.01
C ARG A 209 15.43 -9.50 9.23
N CYS A 210 15.34 -9.61 7.91
CA CYS A 210 14.71 -8.58 7.06
C CYS A 210 13.21 -8.43 7.33
N ALA A 211 12.48 -9.54 7.48
CA ALA A 211 11.07 -9.50 7.85
C ALA A 211 10.84 -8.87 9.25
N LEU A 212 11.77 -9.07 10.19
CA LEU A 212 11.73 -8.38 11.48
C LEU A 212 12.02 -6.88 11.33
N ALA A 213 12.91 -6.48 10.41
CA ALA A 213 13.18 -5.08 10.11
C ALA A 213 11.97 -4.36 9.48
N ASP A 214 11.13 -5.09 8.77
CA ASP A 214 9.83 -4.60 8.32
C ASP A 214 8.87 -4.43 9.49
N GLY A 215 8.46 -5.53 10.13
CA GLY A 215 7.39 -5.51 11.13
C GLY A 215 7.72 -4.70 12.40
N TRP A 216 8.96 -4.78 12.88
CA TRP A 216 9.46 -4.01 14.03
C TRP A 216 10.28 -2.78 13.64
N GLY A 217 10.21 -2.37 12.36
CA GLY A 217 10.85 -1.18 11.85
C GLY A 217 9.90 -0.43 10.94
N GLY A 218 10.00 -0.64 9.62
CA GLY A 218 9.25 0.11 8.60
C GLY A 218 7.76 0.26 8.90
N SER A 219 7.06 -0.86 9.09
CA SER A 219 5.62 -0.89 9.35
C SER A 219 5.24 -0.29 10.71
N MET A 220 6.03 -0.56 11.76
CA MET A 220 5.77 -0.02 13.10
C MET A 220 6.02 1.50 13.14
N ILE A 221 7.08 1.99 12.50
CA ILE A 221 7.34 3.43 12.34
C ILE A 221 6.16 4.09 11.60
N ALA A 222 5.72 3.52 10.48
CA ALA A 222 4.58 4.07 9.74
C ALA A 222 3.35 4.20 10.64
N THR A 223 2.95 3.10 11.27
CA THR A 223 1.76 3.03 12.15
C THR A 223 1.83 4.06 13.27
N GLU A 224 2.95 4.11 13.99
CA GLU A 224 3.10 4.98 15.16
C GLU A 224 3.10 6.47 14.78
N LEU A 225 3.82 6.84 13.72
CA LEU A 225 3.88 8.24 13.28
C LEU A 225 2.57 8.70 12.63
N GLN A 226 1.90 7.83 11.88
CA GLN A 226 0.58 8.11 11.32
C GLN A 226 -0.46 8.29 12.41
N ASP A 227 -0.45 7.47 13.46
CA ASP A 227 -1.32 7.66 14.61
C ASP A 227 -1.08 9.01 15.30
N ILE A 228 0.18 9.42 15.45
CA ILE A 228 0.52 10.73 16.01
C ILE A 228 -0.04 11.87 15.15
N MET A 229 0.07 11.78 13.82
CA MET A 229 -0.37 12.84 12.88
C MET A 229 -1.88 12.84 12.62
N PHE A 230 -2.48 11.67 12.52
CA PHE A 230 -3.85 11.50 12.04
C PHE A 230 -4.84 11.16 13.15
N GLY A 231 -4.33 10.78 14.32
CA GLY A 231 -5.07 10.36 15.49
C GLY A 231 -5.06 8.84 15.62
N THR A 232 -4.81 8.34 16.83
CA THR A 232 -4.94 6.90 17.13
C THR A 232 -6.39 6.46 16.93
N PRO A 233 -6.65 5.40 16.13
CA PRO A 233 -8.00 4.90 15.90
C PRO A 233 -8.76 4.55 17.18
N VAL A 234 -10.07 4.84 17.15
CA VAL A 234 -11.03 4.46 18.20
C VAL A 234 -12.19 3.69 17.56
N PRO A 235 -12.96 2.89 18.33
CA PRO A 235 -14.11 2.17 17.79
C PRO A 235 -15.05 3.11 17.03
N THR A 236 -15.21 2.86 15.73
CA THR A 236 -15.97 3.71 14.79
C THR A 236 -16.89 2.82 13.95
N LEU A 237 -18.11 3.30 13.69
CA LEU A 237 -19.02 2.62 12.78
C LEU A 237 -18.63 2.91 11.33
N GLY A 238 -18.57 1.88 10.50
CA GLY A 238 -18.31 2.01 9.06
C GLY A 238 -19.22 1.13 8.23
N LYS A 239 -19.11 1.29 6.92
CA LYS A 239 -19.80 0.45 5.93
C LYS A 239 -18.78 -0.18 5.00
N ALA A 240 -19.11 -1.34 4.47
CA ALA A 240 -18.28 -2.06 3.51
C ALA A 240 -19.12 -2.52 2.32
N ASN A 241 -18.44 -2.93 1.25
CA ASN A 241 -18.96 -3.42 -0.03
C ASN A 241 -19.25 -2.34 -1.07
N LEU A 242 -19.42 -2.75 -2.33
CA LEU A 242 -19.61 -1.86 -3.47
C LEU A 242 -20.94 -1.09 -3.43
N GLY A 243 -21.90 -1.54 -2.61
CA GLY A 243 -23.14 -0.80 -2.31
C GLY A 243 -22.95 0.52 -1.57
N VAL A 244 -21.72 0.85 -1.14
CA VAL A 244 -21.40 2.17 -0.56
C VAL A 244 -21.37 3.29 -1.60
N LEU A 245 -21.30 2.96 -2.89
CA LEU A 245 -21.35 3.94 -3.98
C LEU A 245 -22.75 4.54 -4.14
N LYS A 246 -22.82 5.74 -4.73
CA LYS A 246 -24.06 6.52 -4.85
C LYS A 246 -24.38 6.87 -6.30
N GLU A 247 -25.65 6.67 -6.69
CA GLU A 247 -26.10 7.01 -8.05
C GLU A 247 -26.23 8.53 -8.27
N ASP A 248 -26.48 9.29 -7.22
CA ASP A 248 -26.77 10.73 -7.27
C ASP A 248 -25.65 11.63 -6.72
N GLU A 249 -24.51 11.05 -6.32
CA GLU A 249 -23.32 11.79 -5.87
C GLU A 249 -22.10 11.44 -6.73
N VAL A 250 -21.10 12.34 -6.74
CA VAL A 250 -19.79 12.08 -7.36
C VAL A 250 -19.06 11.03 -6.53
N ASN A 251 -18.76 9.86 -7.09
CA ASN A 251 -18.01 8.82 -6.40
C ASN A 251 -16.50 8.94 -6.70
N ILE A 252 -15.74 9.19 -5.65
CA ILE A 252 -14.27 9.21 -5.67
C ILE A 252 -13.77 8.03 -4.85
N ILE A 253 -13.01 7.14 -5.48
CA ILE A 253 -12.34 6.04 -4.81
C ILE A 253 -10.89 6.42 -4.52
N VAL A 254 -10.49 6.32 -3.24
CA VAL A 254 -9.08 6.34 -2.84
C VAL A 254 -8.57 4.91 -2.73
N HIS A 255 -7.50 4.58 -3.45
CA HIS A 255 -6.96 3.22 -3.52
C HIS A 255 -5.44 3.22 -3.41
N GLY A 256 -4.91 2.30 -2.62
CA GLY A 256 -3.47 2.14 -2.42
C GLY A 256 -3.16 2.02 -0.94
N HIS A 257 -2.12 2.70 -0.45
CA HIS A 257 -1.52 2.47 0.87
C HIS A 257 -1.16 3.71 1.67
N GLU A 258 -0.87 4.86 1.04
CA GLU A 258 -0.36 6.04 1.76
C GLU A 258 -1.50 6.97 2.19
N PRO A 259 -1.69 7.18 3.51
CA PRO A 259 -2.79 8.02 4.00
C PRO A 259 -2.54 9.52 3.79
N LEU A 260 -1.33 9.93 3.42
CA LEU A 260 -0.95 11.34 3.29
C LEU A 260 -1.92 12.11 2.37
N LEU A 261 -2.09 11.63 1.14
CA LEU A 261 -3.03 12.23 0.20
C LEU A 261 -4.48 11.96 0.61
N SER A 262 -4.80 10.75 1.05
CA SER A 262 -6.20 10.36 1.28
C SER A 262 -6.83 11.13 2.47
N GLU A 263 -6.05 11.47 3.50
CA GLU A 263 -6.44 12.40 4.58
C GLU A 263 -6.77 13.79 4.03
N MET A 264 -6.01 14.29 3.06
CA MET A 264 -6.30 15.58 2.42
C MET A 264 -7.52 15.52 1.51
N ILE A 265 -7.78 14.38 0.86
CA ILE A 265 -9.00 14.19 0.08
C ILE A 265 -10.23 14.23 1.00
N VAL A 266 -10.19 13.60 2.18
CA VAL A 266 -11.27 13.67 3.17
C VAL A 266 -11.61 15.12 3.54
N ILE A 267 -10.59 15.98 3.67
CA ILE A 267 -10.81 17.42 3.91
C ILE A 267 -11.37 18.11 2.65
N ALA A 268 -10.79 17.82 1.48
CA ALA A 268 -11.16 18.47 0.23
C ALA A 268 -12.60 18.21 -0.21
N VAL A 269 -13.16 17.01 0.02
CA VAL A 269 -14.55 16.70 -0.35
C VAL A 269 -15.58 17.51 0.44
N SER A 270 -15.19 18.11 1.57
CA SER A 270 -16.04 19.01 2.37
C SER A 270 -15.86 20.49 2.02
N ASP A 271 -15.01 20.82 1.04
CA ASP A 271 -14.81 22.21 0.61
C ASP A 271 -16.08 22.78 -0.05
N LYS A 272 -16.53 23.95 0.43
CA LYS A 272 -17.77 24.58 -0.05
C LYS A 272 -17.75 24.88 -1.55
N GLY A 273 -16.60 25.23 -2.11
CA GLY A 273 -16.45 25.50 -3.54
C GLY A 273 -16.55 24.22 -4.37
N LEU A 274 -15.97 23.12 -3.89
CA LEU A 274 -16.08 21.81 -4.55
C LEU A 274 -17.49 21.21 -4.43
N LEU A 275 -18.16 21.35 -3.29
CA LEU A 275 -19.57 20.94 -3.14
C LEU A 275 -20.47 21.73 -4.10
N LYS A 276 -20.31 23.06 -4.18
CA LYS A 276 -21.05 23.88 -5.13
C LYS A 276 -20.77 23.48 -6.58
N LEU A 277 -19.52 23.17 -6.91
CA LEU A 277 -19.17 22.68 -8.25
C LEU A 277 -19.84 21.33 -8.54
N ALA A 278 -19.91 20.42 -7.56
CA ALA A 278 -20.60 19.14 -7.72
C ALA A 278 -22.10 19.34 -8.00
N GLU A 279 -22.75 20.26 -7.27
CA GLU A 279 -24.13 20.68 -7.51
C GLU A 279 -24.32 21.27 -8.91
N GLU A 280 -23.43 22.17 -9.35
CA GLU A 280 -23.46 22.76 -10.70
C GLU A 280 -23.29 21.71 -11.81
N LYS A 281 -22.60 20.59 -11.53
CA LYS A 281 -22.47 19.43 -12.42
C LYS A 281 -23.61 18.42 -12.29
N GLY A 282 -24.59 18.69 -11.42
CA GLY A 282 -25.81 17.89 -11.28
C GLY A 282 -25.74 16.76 -10.25
N ALA A 283 -24.70 16.72 -9.42
CA ALA A 283 -24.60 15.78 -8.30
C ALA A 283 -25.21 16.39 -7.02
N LYS A 284 -25.74 15.56 -6.12
CA LYS A 284 -26.24 16.00 -4.81
C LYS A 284 -25.14 16.15 -3.75
N GLY A 285 -23.93 15.71 -4.06
CA GLY A 285 -22.81 15.67 -3.14
C GLY A 285 -21.60 14.94 -3.72
N ILE A 286 -20.61 14.72 -2.86
CA ILE A 286 -19.39 13.99 -3.18
C ILE A 286 -19.26 12.83 -2.19
N ASN A 287 -19.32 11.61 -2.71
CA ASN A 287 -19.13 10.37 -1.97
C ASN A 287 -17.68 9.92 -2.08
N ILE A 288 -17.03 9.70 -0.94
CA ILE A 288 -15.71 9.08 -0.88
C ILE A 288 -15.82 7.66 -0.33
N ALA A 289 -15.15 6.72 -1.00
CA ALA A 289 -14.98 5.36 -0.52
C ALA A 289 -13.55 4.88 -0.78
N GLY A 290 -13.09 3.87 -0.06
CA GLY A 290 -11.74 3.35 -0.19
C GLY A 290 -11.64 1.93 -0.74
N ILE A 291 -10.50 1.59 -1.35
CA ILE A 291 -10.10 0.21 -1.66
C ILE A 291 -8.70 -0.11 -1.11
N CYS A 292 -8.54 -1.30 -0.53
CA CYS A 292 -7.28 -1.80 0.09
C CYS A 292 -6.84 -1.02 1.34
N CYS A 293 -5.53 -0.83 1.53
CA CYS A 293 -4.96 -0.40 2.81
C CYS A 293 -5.28 1.07 3.13
N THR A 294 -5.20 1.98 2.16
CA THR A 294 -5.61 3.38 2.36
C THR A 294 -7.09 3.47 2.78
N ALA A 295 -7.94 2.53 2.34
CA ALA A 295 -9.33 2.43 2.78
C ALA A 295 -9.45 2.06 4.26
N ASN A 296 -8.62 1.12 4.73
CA ASN A 296 -8.59 0.73 6.13
C ASN A 296 -8.14 1.90 7.00
N GLU A 297 -7.13 2.67 6.57
CA GLU A 297 -6.69 3.87 7.29
C GLU A 297 -7.83 4.88 7.46
N LEU A 298 -8.55 5.19 6.37
CA LEU A 298 -9.67 6.13 6.43
C LEU A 298 -10.88 5.59 7.20
N LEU A 299 -11.17 4.30 7.10
CA LEU A 299 -12.22 3.66 7.90
C LEU A 299 -11.90 3.79 9.40
N MET A 300 -10.68 3.43 9.79
CA MET A 300 -10.26 3.40 11.20
C MET A 300 -10.26 4.78 11.85
N ARG A 301 -9.98 5.85 11.09
CA ARG A 301 -9.87 7.22 11.63
C ARG A 301 -11.10 8.10 11.41
N HIS A 302 -11.83 7.88 10.31
CA HIS A 302 -12.91 8.78 9.87
C HIS A 302 -14.25 8.07 9.62
N GLY A 303 -14.30 6.73 9.71
CA GLY A 303 -15.49 5.95 9.39
C GLY A 303 -15.85 5.94 7.89
N ILE A 304 -14.91 6.34 7.02
CA ILE A 304 -15.13 6.35 5.57
C ILE A 304 -15.38 4.92 5.06
N PRO A 305 -16.40 4.70 4.21
CA PRO A 305 -16.74 3.37 3.75
C PRO A 305 -15.64 2.68 2.92
N ILE A 306 -15.52 1.37 3.06
CA ILE A 306 -14.65 0.53 2.22
C ILE A 306 -15.47 -0.06 1.08
N ALA A 307 -15.21 0.39 -0.16
CA ALA A 307 -15.87 -0.14 -1.35
C ALA A 307 -15.47 -1.60 -1.62
N GLY A 308 -14.23 -1.99 -1.32
CA GLY A 308 -13.81 -3.37 -1.48
C GLY A 308 -12.33 -3.65 -1.20
N ASN A 309 -11.94 -4.91 -1.41
CA ASN A 309 -10.57 -5.38 -1.29
C ASN A 309 -9.83 -5.41 -2.65
N MET A 310 -8.63 -6.01 -2.67
CA MET A 310 -7.76 -6.06 -3.85
C MET A 310 -8.44 -6.59 -5.11
N LEU A 311 -9.27 -7.62 -5.03
CA LEU A 311 -9.91 -8.19 -6.23
C LEU A 311 -11.17 -7.41 -6.67
N GLN A 312 -11.61 -6.45 -5.86
CA GLN A 312 -12.79 -5.61 -6.17
C GLN A 312 -12.41 -4.28 -6.82
N GLN A 313 -11.11 -3.97 -6.99
CA GLN A 313 -10.67 -2.72 -7.62
C GLN A 313 -11.18 -2.55 -9.07
N GLU A 314 -11.12 -3.61 -9.87
CA GLU A 314 -11.67 -3.61 -11.23
C GLU A 314 -13.21 -3.59 -11.21
N LEU A 315 -13.80 -4.31 -10.26
CA LEU A 315 -15.25 -4.43 -10.11
C LEU A 315 -15.88 -3.08 -9.71
N ALA A 316 -15.18 -2.27 -8.92
CA ALA A 316 -15.63 -0.94 -8.56
C ALA A 316 -15.81 -0.05 -9.81
N ILE A 317 -14.89 -0.10 -10.76
CA ILE A 317 -15.02 0.62 -12.04
C ILE A 317 -16.18 0.05 -12.86
N LEU A 318 -16.34 -1.28 -12.88
CA LEU A 318 -17.43 -1.98 -13.58
C LEU A 318 -18.84 -1.60 -13.08
N THR A 319 -18.97 -1.03 -11.88
CA THR A 319 -20.25 -0.45 -11.45
C THR A 319 -20.72 0.69 -12.35
N GLY A 320 -19.81 1.29 -13.15
CA GLY A 320 -20.10 2.44 -13.99
C GLY A 320 -20.40 3.73 -13.21
N ALA A 321 -20.22 3.72 -11.89
CA ALA A 321 -20.57 4.85 -11.01
C ALA A 321 -19.35 5.64 -10.50
N VAL A 322 -18.12 5.19 -10.78
CA VAL A 322 -16.89 5.82 -10.26
C VAL A 322 -16.41 6.90 -11.22
N GLU A 323 -16.33 8.14 -10.76
CA GLU A 323 -15.80 9.24 -11.57
C GLU A 323 -14.27 9.28 -11.56
N ALA A 324 -13.68 9.07 -10.39
CA ALA A 324 -12.24 9.06 -10.23
C ALA A 324 -11.81 7.93 -9.30
N MET A 325 -10.79 7.20 -9.70
CA MET A 325 -10.03 6.31 -8.83
C MET A 325 -8.63 6.89 -8.67
N VAL A 326 -8.36 7.39 -7.48
CA VAL A 326 -7.11 8.05 -7.10
C VAL A 326 -6.20 7.01 -6.49
N VAL A 327 -5.02 6.85 -7.07
CA VAL A 327 -4.07 5.78 -6.71
C VAL A 327 -2.70 6.33 -6.35
N ASP A 328 -2.08 5.74 -5.33
CA ASP A 328 -0.70 6.01 -4.90
C ASP A 328 0.26 4.91 -5.36
N VAL A 329 0.65 3.98 -4.49
CA VAL A 329 1.60 2.88 -4.66
C VAL A 329 0.98 1.56 -4.17
N GLN A 330 1.56 0.45 -4.66
CA GLN A 330 1.33 -0.93 -4.17
C GLN A 330 -0.10 -1.49 -4.39
N CYS A 331 -0.18 -2.75 -4.85
CA CYS A 331 -1.42 -3.50 -5.13
C CYS A 331 -2.42 -2.87 -6.12
N ILE A 332 -2.02 -1.83 -6.83
CA ILE A 332 -2.80 -1.19 -7.89
C ILE A 332 -2.57 -1.95 -9.20
N MET A 333 -3.62 -2.55 -9.75
CA MET A 333 -3.53 -3.32 -10.98
C MET A 333 -3.35 -2.41 -12.19
N GLN A 334 -2.38 -2.75 -13.04
CA GLN A 334 -2.13 -2.02 -14.30
C GLN A 334 -3.31 -2.11 -15.30
N SER A 335 -4.27 -3.01 -15.08
CA SER A 335 -5.49 -3.13 -15.89
C SER A 335 -6.50 -2.00 -15.65
N LEU A 336 -6.40 -1.24 -14.56
CA LEU A 336 -7.40 -0.23 -14.20
C LEU A 336 -7.64 0.81 -15.32
N PRO A 337 -6.62 1.40 -15.96
CA PRO A 337 -6.88 2.34 -17.06
C PRO A 337 -7.52 1.67 -18.28
N VAL A 338 -7.23 0.40 -18.56
CA VAL A 338 -7.83 -0.35 -19.67
C VAL A 338 -9.32 -0.54 -19.42
N ILE A 339 -9.71 -0.92 -18.20
CA ILE A 339 -11.11 -1.09 -17.83
C ILE A 339 -11.83 0.27 -17.80
N ALA A 340 -11.18 1.32 -17.31
CA ALA A 340 -11.73 2.66 -17.25
C ALA A 340 -12.10 3.22 -18.63
N GLN A 341 -11.42 2.81 -19.71
CA GLN A 341 -11.76 3.20 -21.10
C GLN A 341 -13.17 2.75 -21.53
N CYS A 342 -13.75 1.73 -20.89
CA CYS A 342 -15.12 1.28 -21.17
C CYS A 342 -16.19 2.21 -20.55
N PHE A 343 -15.79 3.13 -19.68
CA PHE A 343 -16.63 4.04 -18.90
C PHE A 343 -16.10 5.48 -18.98
N HIS A 344 -16.45 6.34 -18.02
CA HIS A 344 -15.98 7.72 -17.91
C HIS A 344 -14.89 7.91 -16.84
N THR A 345 -14.69 6.89 -16.01
CA THR A 345 -13.77 6.88 -14.86
C THR A 345 -12.39 7.39 -15.25
N GLU A 346 -11.88 8.32 -14.45
CA GLU A 346 -10.49 8.78 -14.54
C GLU A 346 -9.63 8.00 -13.54
N ILE A 347 -8.57 7.35 -14.02
CA ILE A 347 -7.54 6.79 -13.15
C ILE A 347 -6.47 7.86 -12.94
N ILE A 348 -6.24 8.24 -11.68
CA ILE A 348 -5.33 9.34 -11.33
C ILE A 348 -4.20 8.78 -10.48
N THR A 349 -3.00 8.73 -11.05
CA THR A 349 -1.78 8.37 -10.31
C THR A 349 -1.19 9.61 -9.65
N THR A 350 -0.71 9.46 -8.42
CA THR A 350 -0.30 10.60 -7.58
C THR A 350 1.12 10.52 -7.04
N SER A 351 1.68 9.31 -6.94
CA SER A 351 3.07 9.11 -6.51
C SER A 351 4.02 9.18 -7.69
N SER A 352 5.13 9.90 -7.55
CA SER A 352 6.22 9.92 -8.54
C SER A 352 6.85 8.53 -8.72
N ARG A 353 6.73 7.65 -7.72
CA ARG A 353 7.24 6.28 -7.70
C ARG A 353 6.38 5.30 -8.51
N ALA A 354 5.12 5.64 -8.80
CA ALA A 354 4.17 4.75 -9.46
C ALA A 354 3.33 5.48 -10.51
N LYS A 355 3.70 5.27 -11.78
CA LYS A 355 2.95 5.76 -12.95
C LYS A 355 2.38 4.58 -13.72
N ILE A 356 1.18 4.75 -14.25
CA ILE A 356 0.49 3.71 -15.03
C ILE A 356 0.21 4.28 -16.42
N PRO A 357 0.71 3.67 -17.51
CA PRO A 357 0.35 4.07 -18.86
C PRO A 357 -1.17 4.11 -19.05
N GLY A 358 -1.67 5.20 -19.65
CA GLY A 358 -3.10 5.43 -19.86
C GLY A 358 -3.85 6.06 -18.67
N ALA A 359 -3.20 6.22 -17.51
CA ALA A 359 -3.73 7.03 -16.41
C ALA A 359 -3.32 8.50 -16.53
N THR A 360 -4.12 9.41 -15.98
CA THR A 360 -3.69 10.79 -15.74
C THR A 360 -2.73 10.81 -14.54
N HIS A 361 -1.71 11.66 -14.60
CA HIS A 361 -0.78 11.87 -13.49
C HIS A 361 -0.95 13.27 -12.91
N ILE A 362 -1.34 13.34 -11.65
CA ILE A 362 -1.39 14.57 -10.86
C ILE A 362 -0.55 14.31 -9.62
N GLN A 363 0.71 14.71 -9.66
CA GLN A 363 1.64 14.42 -8.58
C GLN A 363 1.18 15.10 -7.29
N PHE A 364 1.17 14.33 -6.20
CA PHE A 364 0.93 14.86 -4.87
C PHE A 364 2.15 15.66 -4.39
N ASP A 365 1.90 16.84 -3.83
CA ASP A 365 2.92 17.69 -3.21
C ASP A 365 2.60 17.81 -1.72
N GLU A 366 3.42 17.20 -0.87
CA GLU A 366 3.23 17.18 0.58
C GLU A 366 3.29 18.59 1.20
N HIS A 367 3.99 19.53 0.56
CA HIS A 367 4.08 20.93 1.01
C HIS A 367 2.88 21.78 0.57
N ASN A 368 2.08 21.27 -0.37
CA ASN A 368 0.84 21.91 -0.83
C ASN A 368 -0.33 20.91 -0.89
N ALA A 369 -0.38 20.04 0.11
CA ALA A 369 -1.14 18.80 0.08
C ALA A 369 -2.65 19.00 -0.17
N LEU A 370 -3.24 20.03 0.44
CA LEU A 370 -4.66 20.35 0.25
C LEU A 370 -4.97 20.86 -1.17
N ALA A 371 -4.05 21.59 -1.80
CA ALA A 371 -4.26 22.06 -3.17
C ALA A 371 -4.26 20.89 -4.16
N SER A 372 -3.32 19.96 -4.03
CA SER A 372 -3.28 18.72 -4.82
C SER A 372 -4.58 17.93 -4.64
N ALA A 373 -5.05 17.75 -3.39
CA ALA A 373 -6.31 17.06 -3.12
C ALA A 373 -7.52 17.77 -3.77
N LYS A 374 -7.60 19.10 -3.69
CA LYS A 374 -8.68 19.87 -4.34
C LYS A 374 -8.66 19.76 -5.86
N GLU A 375 -7.48 19.72 -6.48
CA GLU A 375 -7.35 19.50 -7.92
C GLU A 375 -7.88 18.13 -8.34
N ILE A 376 -7.50 17.09 -7.60
CA ILE A 376 -7.95 15.71 -7.82
C ILE A 376 -9.47 15.60 -7.68
N VAL A 377 -10.04 16.14 -6.59
CA VAL A 377 -11.50 16.12 -6.35
C VAL A 377 -12.24 16.89 -7.46
N ARG A 378 -11.73 18.06 -7.87
CA ARG A 378 -12.29 18.81 -9.01
C ARG A 378 -12.33 17.96 -10.28
N LYS A 379 -11.25 17.23 -10.58
CA LYS A 379 -11.20 16.36 -11.75
C LYS A 379 -12.26 15.26 -11.72
N GLY A 380 -12.51 14.67 -10.55
CA GLY A 380 -13.59 13.71 -10.34
C GLY A 380 -14.97 14.33 -10.59
N ILE A 381 -15.21 15.51 -10.01
CA ILE A 381 -16.49 16.24 -10.20
C ILE A 381 -16.76 16.53 -11.70
N GLU A 382 -15.73 16.96 -12.44
CA GLU A 382 -15.84 17.25 -13.88
C GLU A 382 -16.20 16.02 -14.73
N LYS A 383 -15.98 14.80 -14.21
CA LYS A 383 -16.36 13.55 -14.87
C LYS A 383 -17.81 13.14 -14.62
N PHE A 384 -18.46 13.63 -13.57
CA PHE A 384 -19.82 13.21 -13.21
C PHE A 384 -20.85 13.37 -14.36
N PRO A 385 -20.88 14.48 -15.14
CA PRO A 385 -21.81 14.60 -16.27
C PRO A 385 -21.57 13.59 -17.40
N LYS A 386 -20.40 12.95 -17.44
CA LYS A 386 -20.04 11.93 -18.44
C LYS A 386 -20.43 10.51 -18.01
N ARG A 387 -21.00 10.35 -16.81
CA ARG A 387 -21.50 9.06 -16.31
C ARG A 387 -22.60 8.54 -17.23
N GLN A 388 -22.37 7.35 -17.78
CA GLN A 388 -23.31 6.62 -18.65
C GLN A 388 -24.36 5.92 -17.79
N LYS A 389 -25.49 6.58 -17.53
CA LYS A 389 -26.54 6.11 -16.60
C LYS A 389 -27.03 4.69 -16.93
N GLU A 390 -27.11 4.35 -18.21
CA GLU A 390 -27.49 3.03 -18.72
C GLU A 390 -26.49 1.92 -18.39
N LYS A 391 -25.24 2.27 -18.10
CA LYS A 391 -24.19 1.33 -17.68
C LYS A 391 -24.03 1.24 -16.16
N VAL A 392 -24.68 2.12 -15.40
CA VAL A 392 -24.59 2.13 -13.94
C VAL A 392 -25.26 0.89 -13.36
N ARG A 393 -24.53 0.16 -12.52
CA ARG A 393 -25.00 -1.00 -11.80
C ARG A 393 -24.27 -1.11 -10.46
N ILE A 394 -24.80 -0.42 -9.45
CA ILE A 394 -24.31 -0.49 -8.08
C ILE A 394 -25.03 -1.66 -7.38
N PRO A 395 -24.30 -2.68 -6.87
CA PRO A 395 -24.91 -3.77 -6.10
C PRO A 395 -25.65 -3.27 -4.85
N LYS A 396 -26.77 -3.92 -4.49
CA LYS A 396 -27.66 -3.47 -3.38
C LYS A 396 -27.25 -3.92 -1.98
N GLU A 397 -26.31 -4.86 -1.87
CA GLU A 397 -25.71 -5.35 -0.62
C GLU A 397 -24.25 -4.90 -0.56
#